data_AF-R5QJP3-F1
#
_entry.id   AF-R5QJP3-F1
#
_cell.length_a   1.000
_cell.length_b   1.000
_cell.length_c   1.000
_cell.angle_alpha   90.00
_cell.angle_beta   90.00
_cell.angle_gamma   90.00
#
_symmetry.space_group_name_H-M   'P 1'
#
loop_
_entity.id
_entity.type
_entity.pdbx_description
1 polymer ?
#
loop_
_entity_poly.entity_id
_entity_poly.type
_entity_poly.pdbx_seq_one_letter_code
_entity_poly.pdbx_strand_id
1 'polypeptide(L)'
;MNLDRQPAPALERGLWANNGSDRERFTSLLHIAYSSKKGADTLDELSGLGYKFMYDGLWGIHAACNHIHKTIVMDMYHRSTMMAPSLIHEATHAIQFSRIDKDVAKLNTADYISLHRALEADACAHQAAFSYEIKDTYPEVYQEEMKSPIMQAYVKEFEKSGDTPRAMAASFKAWYDFDRYQTAYEEEHKKDIFHICSLAKKDPNGGYFSDTFSVGDILKVCTFEGKPYVDASFLNSEAARAVSKETKKEIQTAMLDACRSAGVIPDKTVSSLPVRGAEKDNNPVRVSKVLAQIRDGSR
;
A
#
# COMPACT_ATOMS: atom_id res chain seq x y z
N MET A 1 0.13 -28.69 4.96
CA MET A 1 -1.18 -29.09 4.39
C MET A 1 -0.93 -29.25 2.90
N ASN A 2 -1.04 -30.45 2.31
CA ASN A 2 -0.90 -30.59 0.85
C ASN A 2 -2.21 -30.15 0.22
N LEU A 3 -2.23 -28.98 -0.38
CA LEU A 3 -3.31 -28.56 -1.24
C LEU A 3 -3.03 -29.18 -2.62
N ASP A 4 -3.86 -30.13 -3.07
CA ASP A 4 -3.84 -30.63 -4.46
C ASP A 4 -4.28 -29.56 -5.49
N ARG A 5 -4.18 -28.28 -5.14
CA ARG A 5 -4.63 -27.15 -5.94
C ARG A 5 -3.54 -26.81 -6.95
N GLN A 6 -3.88 -26.89 -8.23
CA GLN A 6 -2.97 -26.57 -9.32
C GLN A 6 -3.10 -25.09 -9.72
N PRO A 7 -2.02 -24.47 -10.24
CA PRO A 7 -2.07 -23.12 -10.78
C PRO A 7 -3.21 -22.94 -11.79
N ALA A 8 -3.97 -21.84 -11.65
CA ALA A 8 -5.01 -21.50 -12.62
C ALA A 8 -4.41 -21.34 -14.03
N PRO A 9 -4.91 -22.05 -15.06
CA PRO A 9 -4.33 -22.00 -16.42
C PRO A 9 -4.29 -20.60 -17.04
N ALA A 10 -5.14 -19.68 -16.58
CA ALA A 10 -5.14 -18.29 -17.01
C ALA A 10 -3.86 -17.55 -16.60
N LEU A 11 -3.30 -17.84 -15.42
CA LEU A 11 -2.08 -17.21 -14.91
C LEU A 11 -0.86 -17.65 -15.74
N GLU A 12 -0.74 -18.95 -16.00
CA GLU A 12 0.36 -19.50 -16.81
C GLU A 12 0.38 -18.92 -18.24
N ARG A 13 -0.80 -18.76 -18.85
CA ARG A 13 -0.93 -18.12 -20.17
C ARG A 13 -0.73 -16.60 -20.12
N GLY A 14 -0.86 -15.99 -18.95
CA GLY A 14 -0.71 -14.55 -18.74
C GLY A 14 0.73 -14.05 -18.82
N LEU A 15 1.72 -14.93 -18.80
CA LEU A 15 3.14 -14.55 -18.89
C LEU A 15 3.54 -14.17 -20.32
N TRP A 16 4.00 -12.93 -20.48
CA TRP A 16 4.83 -12.52 -21.61
C TRP A 16 6.28 -12.92 -21.33
N ALA A 17 6.68 -14.06 -21.92
CA ALA A 17 8.00 -14.65 -21.75
C ALA A 17 8.91 -14.33 -22.94
N ASN A 18 10.16 -13.93 -22.67
CA ASN A 18 11.15 -13.70 -23.71
C ASN A 18 11.81 -15.01 -24.19
N ASN A 19 11.80 -16.07 -23.35
CA ASN A 19 12.33 -17.38 -23.69
C ASN A 19 11.68 -18.51 -22.85
N GLY A 20 12.08 -19.77 -23.09
CA GLY A 20 11.57 -20.93 -22.35
C GLY A 20 11.93 -20.93 -20.85
N SER A 21 13.11 -20.41 -20.48
CA SER A 21 13.53 -20.36 -19.07
C SER A 21 12.70 -19.40 -18.22
N ASP A 22 12.15 -18.34 -18.82
CA ASP A 22 11.22 -17.43 -18.13
C ASP A 22 9.93 -18.17 -17.75
N ARG A 23 9.43 -19.03 -18.65
CA ARG A 23 8.24 -19.85 -18.38
C ARG A 23 8.50 -20.84 -17.24
N GLU A 24 9.60 -21.58 -17.29
CA GLU A 24 9.93 -22.57 -16.24
C GLU A 24 10.05 -21.93 -14.86
N ARG A 25 10.70 -20.77 -14.78
CA ARG A 25 10.86 -20.02 -13.51
C ARG A 25 9.54 -19.46 -13.00
N PHE A 26 8.73 -18.90 -13.89
CA PHE A 26 7.41 -18.40 -13.51
C PHE A 26 6.48 -19.54 -13.06
N THR A 27 6.48 -20.67 -13.78
CA THR A 27 5.76 -21.88 -13.36
C THR A 27 6.22 -22.34 -11.98
N SER A 28 7.53 -22.33 -11.72
CA SER A 28 8.07 -22.65 -10.39
C SER A 28 7.57 -21.70 -9.31
N LEU A 29 7.51 -20.39 -9.58
CA LEU A 29 6.94 -19.39 -8.67
C LEU A 29 5.46 -19.65 -8.38
N LEU A 30 4.67 -19.97 -9.41
CA LEU A 30 3.26 -20.32 -9.25
C LEU A 30 3.11 -21.57 -8.36
N HIS A 31 3.92 -22.61 -8.57
CA HIS A 31 3.87 -23.80 -7.72
C HIS A 31 4.17 -23.49 -6.25
N ILE A 32 5.16 -22.62 -5.97
CA ILE A 32 5.46 -22.20 -4.60
C ILE A 32 4.27 -21.45 -4.00
N ALA A 33 3.69 -20.49 -4.73
CA ALA A 33 2.53 -19.76 -4.26
C ALA A 33 1.34 -20.68 -3.94
N TYR A 34 1.06 -21.64 -4.83
CA TYR A 34 -0.04 -22.62 -4.67
C TYR A 34 0.23 -23.69 -3.61
N SER A 35 1.45 -23.82 -3.09
CA SER A 35 1.76 -24.73 -1.98
C SER A 35 1.14 -24.30 -0.64
N SER A 36 0.60 -23.07 -0.57
CA SER A 36 -0.04 -22.47 0.60
C SER A 36 -1.49 -22.09 0.29
N LYS A 37 -2.34 -22.01 1.33
CA LYS A 37 -3.73 -21.57 1.16
C LYS A 37 -3.77 -20.09 0.79
N LYS A 38 -3.00 -19.26 1.48
CA LYS A 38 -2.95 -17.81 1.25
C LYS A 38 -2.48 -17.49 -0.17
N GLY A 39 -1.41 -18.13 -0.64
CA GLY A 39 -0.90 -17.89 -1.99
C GLY A 39 -1.88 -18.37 -3.07
N ALA A 40 -2.46 -19.56 -2.89
CA ALA A 40 -3.48 -20.09 -3.78
C ALA A 40 -4.72 -19.18 -3.87
N ASP A 41 -5.29 -18.75 -2.74
CA ASP A 41 -6.48 -17.91 -2.72
C ASP A 41 -6.23 -16.54 -3.36
N THR A 42 -5.08 -15.91 -3.10
CA THR A 42 -4.71 -14.64 -3.75
C THR A 42 -4.61 -14.81 -5.26
N LEU A 43 -3.92 -15.85 -5.74
CA LEU A 43 -3.71 -16.04 -7.17
C LEU A 43 -4.98 -16.50 -7.91
N ASP A 44 -5.84 -17.27 -7.27
CA ASP A 44 -7.16 -17.62 -7.81
C ASP A 44 -8.02 -16.38 -8.01
N GLU A 45 -8.08 -15.48 -7.03
CA GLU A 45 -8.80 -14.21 -7.17
C GLU A 45 -8.21 -13.35 -8.30
N LEU A 46 -6.88 -13.20 -8.32
CA LEU A 46 -6.18 -12.46 -9.38
C LEU A 46 -6.47 -13.01 -10.78
N SER A 47 -6.58 -14.34 -10.92
CA SER A 47 -6.77 -15.00 -12.21
C SER A 47 -8.03 -14.54 -12.96
N GLY A 48 -9.05 -14.09 -12.22
CA GLY A 48 -10.29 -13.53 -12.78
C GLY A 48 -10.19 -12.08 -13.26
N LEU A 49 -9.12 -11.36 -12.92
CA LEU A 49 -9.00 -9.91 -13.15
C LEU A 49 -8.33 -9.55 -14.49
N GLY A 50 -7.77 -10.54 -15.18
CA GLY A 50 -7.15 -10.38 -16.51
C GLY A 50 -5.76 -9.75 -16.49
N TYR A 51 -5.04 -9.86 -15.38
CA TYR A 51 -3.65 -9.39 -15.28
C TYR A 51 -2.69 -10.27 -16.09
N LYS A 52 -1.66 -9.64 -16.64
CA LYS A 52 -0.54 -10.29 -17.32
C LYS A 52 0.73 -10.17 -16.49
N PHE A 53 1.70 -11.03 -16.77
CA PHE A 53 2.99 -11.06 -16.10
C PHE A 53 4.12 -10.83 -17.09
N MET A 54 5.19 -10.16 -16.67
CA MET A 54 6.40 -10.05 -17.46
C MET A 54 7.63 -9.94 -16.57
N TYR A 55 8.79 -10.33 -17.10
CA TYR A 55 10.08 -10.00 -16.50
C TYR A 55 10.67 -8.77 -17.19
N ASP A 56 11.06 -7.77 -16.41
CA ASP A 56 11.74 -6.57 -16.91
C ASP A 56 12.83 -6.11 -15.92
N GLY A 57 13.69 -5.19 -16.36
CA GLY A 57 14.76 -4.62 -15.57
C GLY A 57 14.23 -3.71 -14.48
N LEU A 58 14.05 -4.24 -13.27
CA LEU A 58 13.65 -3.46 -12.10
C LEU A 58 14.89 -3.14 -11.25
N TRP A 59 15.27 -1.86 -11.22
CA TRP A 59 16.43 -1.42 -10.45
C TRP A 59 16.03 -1.17 -8.99
N GLY A 60 16.39 -2.10 -8.11
CA GLY A 60 16.27 -1.94 -6.66
C GLY A 60 14.93 -2.35 -6.04
N ILE A 61 14.01 -2.94 -6.82
CA ILE A 61 12.76 -3.56 -6.36
C ILE A 61 12.59 -4.95 -6.98
N HIS A 62 11.87 -5.85 -6.30
CA HIS A 62 11.68 -7.22 -6.77
C HIS A 62 10.50 -7.38 -7.72
N ALA A 63 9.44 -6.59 -7.56
CA ALA A 63 8.28 -6.62 -8.42
C ALA A 63 7.53 -5.28 -8.36
N ALA A 64 6.61 -5.06 -9.28
CA ALA A 64 5.71 -3.90 -9.29
C ALA A 64 4.38 -4.22 -10.00
N CYS A 65 3.27 -3.78 -9.42
CA CYS A 65 1.95 -3.83 -10.02
C CYS A 65 1.65 -2.55 -10.81
N ASN A 66 1.39 -2.70 -12.11
CA ASN A 66 0.81 -1.66 -12.95
C ASN A 66 -0.68 -1.93 -13.15
N HIS A 67 -1.53 -1.33 -12.32
CA HIS A 67 -2.98 -1.56 -12.37
C HIS A 67 -3.65 -0.95 -13.61
N ILE A 68 -3.10 0.13 -14.16
CA ILE A 68 -3.62 0.79 -15.37
C ILE A 68 -3.51 -0.12 -16.58
N HIS A 69 -2.35 -0.76 -16.75
CA HIS A 69 -2.09 -1.67 -17.86
C HIS A 69 -2.40 -3.14 -17.55
N LYS A 70 -2.87 -3.43 -16.32
CA LYS A 70 -3.10 -4.78 -15.79
C LYS A 70 -1.89 -5.70 -15.98
N THR A 71 -0.73 -5.24 -15.52
CA THR A 71 0.52 -5.99 -15.61
C THR A 71 1.21 -6.06 -14.26
N ILE A 72 1.69 -7.25 -13.88
CA ILE A 72 2.63 -7.43 -12.78
C ILE A 72 4.01 -7.65 -13.40
N VAL A 73 4.94 -6.76 -13.08
CA VAL A 73 6.33 -6.81 -13.56
C VAL A 73 7.18 -7.43 -12.47
N MET A 74 7.93 -8.47 -12.81
CA MET A 74 8.86 -9.16 -11.93
C MET A 74 10.29 -8.80 -12.35
N ASP A 75 11.19 -8.63 -11.38
CA ASP A 75 12.59 -8.33 -11.67
C ASP A 75 13.28 -9.46 -12.47
N MET A 76 13.83 -9.08 -13.62
CA MET A 76 14.54 -9.98 -14.51
C MET A 76 15.94 -10.35 -14.00
N TYR A 77 16.52 -9.65 -13.03
CA TYR A 77 17.88 -9.93 -12.54
C TYR A 77 17.87 -10.92 -11.38
N HIS A 78 16.83 -10.90 -10.54
CA HIS A 78 16.67 -11.78 -9.39
C HIS A 78 15.56 -12.82 -9.59
N ARG A 79 15.47 -13.46 -10.78
CA ARG A 79 14.49 -14.48 -11.20
C ARG A 79 14.53 -15.75 -10.33
N SER A 80 14.19 -15.60 -9.07
CA SER A 80 14.41 -16.56 -8.00
C SER A 80 13.09 -16.94 -7.37
N THR A 81 13.03 -18.16 -6.82
CA THR A 81 11.94 -18.63 -5.98
C THR A 81 11.68 -17.73 -4.77
N MET A 82 12.72 -16.99 -4.33
CA MET A 82 12.65 -15.95 -3.30
C MET A 82 11.67 -14.82 -3.61
N MET A 83 11.21 -14.69 -4.86
CA MET A 83 10.24 -13.67 -5.26
C MET A 83 8.78 -14.07 -4.99
N ALA A 84 8.50 -15.30 -4.53
CA ALA A 84 7.13 -15.73 -4.27
C ALA A 84 6.37 -14.81 -3.31
N PRO A 85 6.96 -14.32 -2.19
CA PRO A 85 6.32 -13.31 -1.35
C PRO A 85 5.99 -12.01 -2.10
N SER A 86 6.93 -11.50 -2.91
CA SER A 86 6.71 -10.30 -3.73
C SER A 86 5.61 -10.50 -4.78
N LEU A 87 5.50 -11.70 -5.36
CA LEU A 87 4.39 -12.02 -6.26
C LEU A 87 3.03 -11.91 -5.54
N ILE A 88 2.94 -12.37 -4.29
CA ILE A 88 1.71 -12.24 -3.48
C ILE A 88 1.44 -10.78 -3.11
N HIS A 89 2.47 -9.99 -2.83
CA HIS A 89 2.36 -8.54 -2.59
C HIS A 89 1.77 -7.82 -3.81
N GLU A 90 2.36 -7.99 -4.98
CA GLU A 90 1.87 -7.31 -6.20
C GLU A 90 0.52 -7.84 -6.67
N ALA A 91 0.24 -9.13 -6.48
CA ALA A 91 -1.08 -9.70 -6.74
C ALA A 91 -2.15 -9.07 -5.83
N THR A 92 -1.78 -8.78 -4.57
CA THR A 92 -2.69 -8.10 -3.63
C THR A 92 -2.98 -6.67 -4.09
N HIS A 93 -1.99 -5.92 -4.56
CA HIS A 93 -2.20 -4.61 -5.20
C HIS A 93 -3.19 -4.69 -6.36
N ALA A 94 -3.00 -5.65 -7.28
CA ALA A 94 -3.91 -5.84 -8.41
C ALA A 94 -5.37 -6.08 -7.98
N ILE A 95 -5.56 -6.89 -6.94
CA ILE A 95 -6.88 -7.17 -6.36
C ILE A 95 -7.46 -5.92 -5.69
N GLN A 96 -6.68 -5.19 -4.91
CA GLN A 96 -7.12 -3.96 -4.26
C GLN A 96 -7.57 -2.91 -5.27
N PHE A 97 -6.79 -2.65 -6.31
CA PHE A 97 -7.16 -1.69 -7.36
C PHE A 97 -8.39 -2.13 -8.15
N SER A 98 -8.68 -3.43 -8.25
CA SER A 98 -9.93 -3.91 -8.85
C SER A 98 -11.18 -3.59 -8.02
N ARG A 99 -11.01 -3.29 -6.72
CA ARG A 99 -12.07 -2.92 -5.77
C ARG A 99 -12.24 -1.40 -5.63
N ILE A 100 -11.33 -0.61 -6.18
CA ILE A 100 -11.40 0.86 -6.17
C ILE A 100 -12.19 1.31 -7.40
N ASP A 101 -13.32 1.99 -7.16
CA ASP A 101 -14.23 2.49 -8.19
C ASP A 101 -14.03 3.99 -8.50
N LYS A 102 -13.01 4.61 -7.91
CA LYS A 102 -12.70 6.03 -8.06
C LYS A 102 -11.39 6.24 -8.81
N ASP A 103 -11.29 7.38 -9.47
CA ASP A 103 -10.02 7.86 -10.02
C ASP A 103 -9.12 8.34 -8.87
N VAL A 104 -8.11 7.54 -8.55
CA VAL A 104 -7.21 7.80 -7.44
C VAL A 104 -6.46 9.13 -7.61
N ALA A 105 -6.22 9.58 -8.86
CA ALA A 105 -5.57 10.86 -9.13
C ALA A 105 -6.45 12.07 -8.77
N LYS A 106 -7.76 11.88 -8.58
CA LYS A 106 -8.71 12.93 -8.21
C LYS A 106 -8.96 13.05 -6.71
N LEU A 107 -8.45 12.10 -5.92
CA LEU A 107 -8.58 12.14 -4.47
C LEU A 107 -7.91 13.39 -3.91
N ASN A 108 -8.50 13.93 -2.84
CA ASN A 108 -7.80 14.88 -1.99
C ASN A 108 -6.55 14.23 -1.40
N THR A 109 -5.56 15.06 -1.08
CA THR A 109 -4.22 14.67 -0.65
C THR A 109 -4.24 13.81 0.60
N ALA A 110 -5.09 14.14 1.59
CA ALA A 110 -5.12 13.39 2.84
C ALA A 110 -5.64 11.96 2.62
N ASP A 111 -6.67 11.82 1.80
CA ASP A 111 -7.23 10.52 1.44
C ASP A 111 -6.30 9.74 0.50
N TYR A 112 -5.62 10.41 -0.45
CA TYR A 112 -4.59 9.81 -1.29
C TYR A 112 -3.50 9.14 -0.44
N ILE A 113 -2.91 9.89 0.51
CA ILE A 113 -1.86 9.36 1.39
C ILE A 113 -2.41 8.23 2.26
N SER A 114 -3.60 8.39 2.83
CA SER A 114 -4.20 7.38 3.71
C SER A 114 -4.50 6.08 2.96
N LEU A 115 -5.02 6.18 1.72
CA LEU A 115 -5.28 5.03 0.86
C LEU A 115 -3.99 4.28 0.54
N HIS A 116 -2.99 4.91 -0.06
CA HIS A 116 -1.80 4.21 -0.53
C HIS A 116 -1.01 3.56 0.61
N ARG A 117 -0.91 4.20 1.77
CA ARG A 117 -0.31 3.59 2.96
C ARG A 117 -1.06 2.34 3.42
N ALA A 118 -2.40 2.39 3.38
CA ALA A 118 -3.21 1.23 3.72
C ALA A 118 -3.08 0.09 2.69
N LEU A 119 -2.98 0.42 1.40
CA LEU A 119 -2.75 -0.57 0.34
C LEU A 119 -1.42 -1.32 0.56
N GLU A 120 -0.33 -0.59 0.80
CA GLU A 120 0.99 -1.20 1.05
C GLU A 120 1.04 -2.01 2.34
N ALA A 121 0.45 -1.49 3.43
CA ALA A 121 0.38 -2.22 4.69
C ALA A 121 -0.43 -3.52 4.57
N ASP A 122 -1.51 -3.50 3.79
CA ASP A 122 -2.35 -4.69 3.49
C ASP A 122 -1.60 -5.70 2.61
N ALA A 123 -0.93 -5.24 1.56
CA ALA A 123 -0.11 -6.09 0.70
C ALA A 123 1.02 -6.79 1.49
N CYS A 124 1.71 -6.04 2.37
CA CYS A 124 2.70 -6.62 3.27
C CYS A 124 2.11 -7.62 4.28
N ALA A 125 0.88 -7.40 4.78
CA ALA A 125 0.22 -8.35 5.69
C ALA A 125 -0.17 -9.65 4.96
N HIS A 126 -0.63 -9.55 3.71
CA HIS A 126 -0.88 -10.71 2.85
C HIS A 126 0.41 -11.47 2.52
N GLN A 127 1.49 -10.75 2.25
CA GLN A 127 2.84 -11.31 2.07
C GLN A 127 3.28 -12.07 3.34
N ALA A 128 3.16 -11.48 4.52
CA ALA A 128 3.56 -12.10 5.79
C ALA A 128 2.76 -13.38 6.08
N ALA A 129 1.44 -13.37 5.85
CA ALA A 129 0.60 -14.55 5.99
C ALA A 129 1.04 -15.69 5.06
N PHE A 130 1.32 -15.37 3.81
CA PHE A 130 1.85 -16.34 2.83
C PHE A 130 3.20 -16.90 3.27
N SER A 131 4.16 -16.03 3.59
CA SER A 131 5.51 -16.40 4.02
C SER A 131 5.49 -17.31 5.26
N TYR A 132 4.55 -17.09 6.19
CA TYR A 132 4.36 -17.96 7.35
C TYR A 132 3.86 -19.36 6.97
N GLU A 133 2.89 -19.46 6.06
CA GLU A 133 2.31 -20.75 5.65
C GLU A 133 3.33 -21.66 4.94
N ILE A 134 4.31 -21.08 4.26
CA ILE A 134 5.35 -21.84 3.54
C ILE A 134 6.61 -22.12 4.37
N LYS A 135 6.67 -21.72 5.64
CA LYS A 135 7.91 -21.72 6.44
C LYS A 135 8.60 -23.08 6.57
N ASP A 136 7.84 -24.17 6.54
CA ASP A 136 8.39 -25.53 6.69
C ASP A 136 8.79 -26.14 5.33
N THR A 137 8.15 -25.71 4.24
CA THR A 137 8.41 -26.18 2.86
C THR A 137 9.49 -25.37 2.14
N TYR A 138 9.59 -24.07 2.42
CA TYR A 138 10.53 -23.12 1.83
C TYR A 138 11.16 -22.25 2.94
N PRO A 139 11.93 -22.87 3.86
CA PRO A 139 12.46 -22.17 5.04
C PRO A 139 13.37 -21.00 4.68
N GLU A 140 14.12 -21.06 3.59
CA GLU A 140 14.99 -19.97 3.12
C GLU A 140 14.20 -18.70 2.77
N VAL A 141 13.03 -18.84 2.13
CA VAL A 141 12.13 -17.72 1.81
C VAL A 141 11.62 -17.10 3.11
N TYR A 142 11.16 -17.94 4.03
CA TYR A 142 10.69 -17.49 5.34
C TYR A 142 11.79 -16.77 6.15
N GLN A 143 13.03 -17.27 6.15
CA GLN A 143 14.13 -16.63 6.89
C GLN A 143 14.51 -15.26 6.31
N GLU A 144 14.40 -15.06 5.00
CA GLU A 144 14.60 -13.74 4.39
C GLU A 144 13.53 -12.75 4.85
N GLU A 145 12.28 -13.18 4.81
CA GLU A 145 11.11 -12.38 5.22
C GLU A 145 11.18 -12.00 6.70
N MET A 146 11.69 -12.90 7.56
CA MET A 146 11.89 -12.67 9.00
C MET A 146 12.87 -11.54 9.34
N LYS A 147 13.63 -11.01 8.37
CA LYS A 147 14.43 -9.79 8.56
C LYS A 147 13.57 -8.53 8.68
N SER A 148 12.32 -8.58 8.22
CA SER A 148 11.38 -7.46 8.30
C SER A 148 10.64 -7.42 9.65
N PRO A 149 10.53 -6.25 10.31
CA PRO A 149 9.71 -6.11 11.52
C PRO A 149 8.23 -6.39 11.26
N ILE A 150 7.77 -6.24 10.01
CA ILE A 150 6.39 -6.50 9.59
C ILE A 150 6.07 -8.00 9.67
N MET A 151 7.01 -8.84 9.21
CA MET A 151 6.91 -10.30 9.32
C MET A 151 7.05 -10.77 10.78
N GLN A 152 7.98 -10.18 11.53
CA GLN A 152 8.16 -10.48 12.95
C GLN A 152 6.89 -10.19 13.77
N ALA A 153 6.19 -9.10 13.46
CA ALA A 153 4.93 -8.76 14.11
C ALA A 153 3.82 -9.78 13.82
N TYR A 154 3.73 -10.25 12.57
CA TYR A 154 2.82 -11.35 12.19
C TYR A 154 3.11 -12.60 13.02
N VAL A 155 4.36 -13.08 13.00
CA VAL A 155 4.77 -14.31 13.68
C VAL A 155 4.47 -14.24 15.17
N LYS A 156 4.86 -13.14 15.83
CA LYS A 156 4.65 -12.94 17.26
C LYS A 156 3.18 -13.02 17.65
N GLU A 157 2.28 -12.39 16.89
CA GLU A 157 0.85 -12.42 17.20
C GLU A 157 0.22 -13.77 16.84
N PHE A 158 0.64 -14.41 15.74
CA PHE A 158 0.15 -15.72 15.35
C PHE A 158 0.57 -16.80 16.37
N GLU A 159 1.82 -16.83 16.80
CA GLU A 159 2.30 -17.80 17.81
C GLU A 159 1.59 -17.63 19.16
N LYS A 160 1.16 -16.41 19.49
CA LYS A 160 0.40 -16.12 20.70
C LYS A 160 -1.08 -16.51 20.60
N SER A 161 -1.70 -16.29 19.45
CA SER A 161 -3.17 -16.32 19.30
C SER A 161 -3.69 -17.49 18.46
N GLY A 162 -2.89 -18.01 17.54
CA GLY A 162 -3.32 -18.93 16.49
C GLY A 162 -4.29 -18.32 15.47
N ASP A 163 -4.47 -16.99 15.47
CA ASP A 163 -5.49 -16.28 14.70
C ASP A 163 -4.86 -15.48 13.55
N THR A 164 -5.11 -15.92 12.31
CA THR A 164 -4.57 -15.29 11.10
C THR A 164 -5.03 -13.84 10.93
N PRO A 165 -6.34 -13.49 10.98
CA PRO A 165 -6.78 -12.09 10.95
C PRO A 165 -6.06 -11.20 11.96
N ARG A 166 -5.89 -11.65 13.21
CA ARG A 166 -5.16 -10.89 14.23
C ARG A 166 -3.68 -10.72 13.90
N ALA A 167 -3.02 -11.76 13.41
CA ALA A 167 -1.64 -11.71 12.98
C ALA A 167 -1.42 -10.78 11.78
N MET A 168 -2.32 -10.83 10.79
CA MET A 168 -2.32 -9.88 9.67
C MET A 168 -2.51 -8.45 10.15
N ALA A 169 -3.43 -8.20 11.09
CA ALA A 169 -3.64 -6.88 11.66
C ALA A 169 -2.39 -6.36 12.41
N ALA A 170 -1.65 -7.23 13.09
CA ALA A 170 -0.39 -6.87 13.73
C ALA A 170 0.69 -6.50 12.69
N SER A 171 0.80 -7.28 11.62
CA SER A 171 1.69 -7.01 10.48
C SER A 171 1.37 -5.67 9.81
N PHE A 172 0.08 -5.44 9.50
CA PHE A 172 -0.43 -4.19 8.94
C PHE A 172 -0.05 -2.98 9.80
N LYS A 173 -0.24 -3.07 11.12
CA LYS A 173 0.09 -1.99 12.05
C LYS A 173 1.61 -1.76 12.12
N ALA A 174 2.41 -2.82 12.13
CA ALA A 174 3.87 -2.75 12.17
C ALA A 174 4.49 -2.03 10.96
N TRP A 175 3.82 -2.04 9.80
CA TRP A 175 4.24 -1.23 8.65
C TRP A 175 4.31 0.26 9.00
N TYR A 176 3.38 0.77 9.82
CA TYR A 176 3.35 2.17 10.26
C TYR A 176 4.39 2.50 11.33
N ASP A 177 5.02 1.51 11.94
CA ASP A 177 6.11 1.74 12.90
C ASP A 177 7.49 1.61 12.23
N PHE A 178 7.55 1.23 10.95
CA PHE A 178 8.80 1.04 10.23
C PHE A 178 9.24 2.31 9.50
N ASP A 179 10.05 3.13 10.17
CA ASP A 179 10.47 4.46 9.69
C ASP A 179 11.07 4.46 8.27
N ARG A 180 11.86 3.42 7.92
CA ARG A 180 12.43 3.27 6.57
C ARG A 180 11.34 3.25 5.50
N TYR A 181 10.26 2.49 5.73
CA TYR A 181 9.15 2.39 4.78
C TYR A 181 8.31 3.64 4.80
N GLN A 182 8.01 4.18 5.97
CA GLN A 182 7.26 5.43 6.06
C GLN A 182 7.94 6.57 5.31
N THR A 183 9.26 6.70 5.43
CA THR A 183 10.04 7.74 4.74
C THR A 183 10.10 7.50 3.24
N ALA A 184 10.34 6.26 2.80
CA ALA A 184 10.41 5.92 1.38
C ALA A 184 9.08 6.15 0.65
N TYR A 185 7.98 5.62 1.20
CA TYR A 185 6.65 5.76 0.60
C TYR A 185 6.11 7.19 0.71
N GLU A 186 6.43 7.92 1.78
CA GLU A 186 6.07 9.34 1.85
C GLU A 186 6.75 10.17 0.76
N GLU A 187 8.02 9.89 0.45
CA GLU A 187 8.72 10.54 -0.67
C GLU A 187 8.09 10.19 -2.02
N GLU A 188 7.66 8.94 -2.21
CA GLU A 188 6.96 8.50 -3.43
C GLU A 188 5.60 9.19 -3.57
N HIS A 189 4.74 9.13 -2.55
CA HIS A 189 3.43 9.79 -2.58
C HIS A 189 3.56 11.31 -2.80
N LYS A 190 4.59 11.94 -2.22
CA LYS A 190 4.89 13.34 -2.47
C LYS A 190 5.18 13.63 -3.95
N LYS A 191 5.97 12.79 -4.62
CA LYS A 191 6.24 12.92 -6.06
C LYS A 191 4.98 12.75 -6.89
N ASP A 192 4.11 11.81 -6.54
CA ASP A 192 2.83 11.64 -7.23
C ASP A 192 1.93 12.85 -7.05
N ILE A 193 1.83 13.38 -5.83
CA ILE A 193 1.06 14.61 -5.55
C ILE A 193 1.60 15.79 -6.36
N PHE A 194 2.93 15.92 -6.51
CA PHE A 194 3.52 16.94 -7.38
C PHE A 194 3.18 16.73 -8.84
N HIS A 195 3.15 15.47 -9.30
CA HIS A 195 2.70 15.14 -10.63
C HIS A 195 1.22 15.52 -10.84
N ILE A 196 0.34 15.19 -9.90
CA ILE A 196 -1.08 15.57 -9.94
C ILE A 196 -1.24 17.10 -9.94
N CYS A 197 -0.47 17.83 -9.13
CA CYS A 197 -0.43 19.31 -9.19
C CYS A 197 -0.03 19.82 -10.58
N SER A 198 0.90 19.15 -11.26
CA SER A 198 1.29 19.49 -12.64
C SER A 198 0.16 19.21 -13.64
N LEU A 199 -0.58 18.11 -13.46
CA LEU A 199 -1.76 17.81 -14.27
C LEU A 199 -2.88 18.84 -14.04
N ALA A 200 -3.15 19.21 -12.79
CA ALA A 200 -4.16 20.21 -12.43
C ALA A 200 -3.85 21.60 -13.01
N LYS A 201 -2.56 21.96 -13.16
CA LYS A 201 -2.16 23.20 -13.86
C LYS A 201 -2.48 23.16 -15.36
N LYS A 202 -2.38 21.99 -15.99
CA LYS A 202 -2.65 21.80 -17.42
C LYS A 202 -4.13 21.67 -17.72
N ASP A 203 -4.89 21.09 -16.79
CA ASP A 203 -6.33 20.93 -16.87
C ASP A 203 -7.01 21.33 -15.55
N PRO A 204 -7.28 22.63 -15.34
CA PRO A 204 -7.89 23.12 -14.10
C PRO A 204 -9.31 22.62 -13.85
N ASN A 205 -9.99 22.13 -14.89
CA ASN A 205 -11.35 21.60 -14.81
C ASN A 205 -11.38 20.06 -14.68
N GLY A 206 -10.22 19.40 -14.55
CA GLY A 206 -10.09 17.94 -14.48
C GLY A 206 -10.64 17.30 -13.20
N GLY A 207 -11.02 18.10 -12.20
CA GLY A 207 -11.54 17.62 -10.91
C GLY A 207 -10.47 17.05 -9.99
N TYR A 208 -9.23 17.50 -10.10
CA TYR A 208 -8.16 17.05 -9.21
C TYR A 208 -8.39 17.54 -7.78
N PHE A 209 -8.07 16.69 -6.80
CA PHE A 209 -8.22 16.94 -5.37
C PHE A 209 -9.66 17.22 -4.89
N SER A 210 -10.69 16.79 -5.64
CA SER A 210 -12.09 16.96 -5.25
C SER A 210 -12.69 15.75 -4.56
N ASP A 211 -12.17 14.56 -4.87
CA ASP A 211 -12.80 13.32 -4.44
C ASP A 211 -12.35 12.93 -3.02
N THR A 212 -13.21 12.21 -2.32
CA THR A 212 -12.94 11.70 -0.98
C THR A 212 -12.88 10.17 -0.99
N PHE A 213 -12.09 9.60 -0.09
CA PHE A 213 -11.96 8.16 0.13
C PHE A 213 -11.96 7.89 1.63
N SER A 214 -13.11 7.47 2.16
CA SER A 214 -13.27 7.34 3.60
C SER A 214 -12.49 6.13 4.15
N VAL A 215 -12.20 6.11 5.45
CA VAL A 215 -11.67 4.90 6.12
C VAL A 215 -12.60 3.69 5.90
N GLY A 216 -13.91 3.90 5.84
CA GLY A 216 -14.86 2.85 5.52
C GLY A 216 -14.68 2.28 4.11
N ASP A 217 -14.24 3.09 3.15
CA ASP A 217 -13.92 2.63 1.79
C ASP A 217 -12.58 1.89 1.76
N ILE A 218 -11.56 2.37 2.51
CA ILE A 218 -10.29 1.65 2.67
C ILE A 218 -10.54 0.23 3.21
N LEU A 219 -11.40 0.08 4.22
CA LEU A 219 -11.72 -1.21 4.81
C LEU A 219 -12.46 -2.17 3.87
N LYS A 220 -13.13 -1.66 2.82
CA LYS A 220 -13.74 -2.51 1.78
C LYS A 220 -12.70 -3.00 0.76
N VAL A 221 -11.59 -2.29 0.63
CA VAL A 221 -10.49 -2.61 -0.29
C VAL A 221 -9.50 -3.57 0.39
N CYS A 222 -9.04 -3.21 1.59
CA CYS A 222 -8.11 -3.98 2.41
C CYS A 222 -8.87 -5.06 3.20
N THR A 223 -8.98 -6.27 2.63
CA THR A 223 -9.79 -7.36 3.21
C THR A 223 -9.08 -8.69 3.19
N PHE A 224 -9.31 -9.50 4.21
CA PHE A 224 -8.94 -10.90 4.26
C PHE A 224 -10.22 -11.76 4.25
N GLU A 225 -10.31 -12.71 3.31
CA GLU A 225 -11.51 -13.54 3.09
C GLU A 225 -12.80 -12.71 2.93
N GLY A 226 -12.68 -11.59 2.22
CA GLY A 226 -13.80 -10.67 1.93
C GLY A 226 -14.26 -9.84 3.13
N LYS A 227 -13.52 -9.85 4.25
CA LYS A 227 -13.85 -9.09 5.46
C LYS A 227 -12.70 -8.16 5.87
N PRO A 228 -13.01 -6.98 6.42
CA PRO A 228 -11.99 -6.16 7.08
C PRO A 228 -11.38 -6.92 8.26
N TYR A 229 -10.05 -6.84 8.42
CA TYR A 229 -9.32 -7.41 9.55
C TYR A 229 -8.56 -6.36 10.37
N VAL A 230 -8.64 -5.08 9.99
CA VAL A 230 -8.04 -3.94 10.69
C VAL A 230 -9.15 -3.02 11.22
N ASP A 231 -8.94 -2.47 12.41
CA ASP A 231 -9.89 -1.54 13.04
C ASP A 231 -9.88 -0.15 12.37
N ALA A 232 -11.07 0.39 12.10
CA ALA A 232 -11.25 1.76 11.62
C ALA A 232 -10.60 2.81 12.53
N SER A 233 -10.56 2.55 13.84
CA SER A 233 -9.95 3.45 14.83
C SER A 233 -8.45 3.62 14.62
N PHE A 234 -7.75 2.57 14.16
CA PHE A 234 -6.33 2.64 13.85
C PHE A 234 -6.08 3.54 12.63
N LEU A 235 -6.83 3.33 11.54
CA LEU A 235 -6.69 4.13 10.32
C LEU A 235 -7.08 5.61 10.52
N ASN A 236 -7.97 5.90 11.47
CA ASN A 236 -8.30 7.27 11.85
C ASN A 236 -7.27 7.92 12.80
N SER A 237 -6.32 7.15 13.32
CA SER A 237 -5.35 7.66 14.30
C SER A 237 -4.40 8.69 13.69
N GLU A 238 -3.86 9.56 14.54
CA GLU A 238 -2.81 10.50 14.12
C GLU A 238 -1.59 9.74 13.58
N ALA A 239 -1.21 8.63 14.19
CA ALA A 239 -0.05 7.84 13.78
C ALA A 239 -0.18 7.32 12.34
N ALA A 240 -1.36 6.80 11.96
CA ALA A 240 -1.59 6.31 10.61
C ALA A 240 -1.56 7.43 9.55
N ARG A 241 -2.04 8.62 9.93
CA ARG A 241 -2.23 9.76 9.01
C ARG A 241 -1.06 10.76 9.01
N ALA A 242 -0.11 10.63 9.93
CA ALA A 242 0.96 11.61 10.12
C ALA A 242 1.99 11.58 9.00
N VAL A 243 2.37 12.75 8.51
CA VAL A 243 3.50 12.97 7.60
C VAL A 243 4.62 13.74 8.28
N SER A 244 5.83 13.76 7.72
CA SER A 244 6.88 14.66 8.20
C SER A 244 6.48 16.14 8.03
N LYS A 245 7.09 17.01 8.83
CA LYS A 245 6.86 18.45 8.77
C LYS A 245 7.28 19.01 7.42
N GLU A 246 8.39 18.50 6.91
CA GLU A 246 9.01 18.84 5.62
C GLU A 246 8.06 18.48 4.48
N THR A 247 7.59 17.23 4.41
CA THR A 247 6.63 16.79 3.39
C THR A 247 5.35 17.61 3.42
N LYS A 248 4.78 17.86 4.61
CA LYS A 248 3.56 18.69 4.73
C LYS A 248 3.79 20.07 4.13
N LYS A 249 4.90 20.73 4.47
CA LYS A 249 5.25 22.06 3.97
C LYS A 249 5.46 22.07 2.45
N GLU A 250 6.15 21.07 1.92
CA GLU A 250 6.44 20.95 0.49
C GLU A 250 5.16 20.73 -0.33
N ILE A 251 4.28 19.83 0.11
CA ILE A 251 2.97 19.62 -0.53
C ILE A 251 2.12 20.89 -0.49
N GLN A 252 2.05 21.57 0.67
CA GLN A 252 1.33 22.85 0.78
C GLN A 252 1.86 23.89 -0.21
N THR A 253 3.18 23.96 -0.38
CA THR A 253 3.82 24.91 -1.30
C THR A 253 3.47 24.59 -2.76
N ALA A 254 3.57 23.32 -3.16
CA ALA A 254 3.22 22.87 -4.51
C ALA A 254 1.74 23.10 -4.83
N MET A 255 0.85 22.82 -3.88
CA MET A 255 -0.60 23.04 -4.02
C MET A 255 -0.94 24.52 -4.19
N LEU A 256 -0.36 25.40 -3.36
CA LEU A 256 -0.55 26.85 -3.47
C LEU A 256 -0.07 27.40 -4.82
N ASP A 257 1.05 26.88 -5.32
CA ASP A 257 1.58 27.25 -6.63
C ASP A 257 0.65 26.81 -7.78
N ALA A 258 0.07 25.62 -7.72
CA ALA A 258 -0.95 25.16 -8.66
C ALA A 258 -2.21 26.02 -8.63
N CYS A 259 -2.69 26.39 -7.44
CA CYS A 259 -3.85 27.26 -7.26
C CYS A 259 -3.61 28.66 -7.87
N ARG A 260 -2.45 29.27 -7.61
CA ARG A 260 -2.11 30.61 -8.13
C ARG A 260 -1.95 30.65 -9.64
N SER A 261 -1.36 29.59 -10.20
CA SER A 261 -1.00 29.57 -11.62
C SER A 261 -2.19 29.27 -12.54
N ALA A 262 -3.19 28.52 -12.06
CA ALA A 262 -4.21 27.95 -12.93
C ALA A 262 -5.66 28.00 -12.36
N GLY A 263 -5.87 28.64 -11.20
CA GLY A 263 -7.21 28.77 -10.61
C GLY A 263 -7.77 27.50 -9.99
N VAL A 264 -6.92 26.49 -9.74
CA VAL A 264 -7.29 25.23 -9.07
C VAL A 264 -7.83 25.53 -7.67
N ILE A 265 -8.89 24.82 -7.26
CA ILE A 265 -9.44 24.93 -5.90
C ILE A 265 -8.42 24.34 -4.92
N PRO A 266 -7.99 25.09 -3.89
CA PRO A 266 -7.02 24.58 -2.93
C PRO A 266 -7.57 23.39 -2.16
N ASP A 267 -6.82 22.30 -2.16
CA ASP A 267 -7.08 21.16 -1.30
C ASP A 267 -6.85 21.53 0.16
N LYS A 268 -7.94 21.68 0.90
CA LYS A 268 -7.92 22.07 2.33
C LYS A 268 -7.45 20.93 3.24
N THR A 269 -7.45 19.68 2.76
CA THR A 269 -7.13 18.51 3.57
C THR A 269 -5.65 18.44 3.93
N VAL A 270 -4.77 19.02 3.12
CA VAL A 270 -3.32 19.08 3.40
C VAL A 270 -3.05 19.72 4.76
N SER A 271 -3.77 20.79 5.10
CA SER A 271 -3.63 21.48 6.39
C SER A 271 -4.04 20.60 7.58
N SER A 272 -4.95 19.66 7.37
CA SER A 272 -5.46 18.73 8.40
C SER A 272 -4.53 17.53 8.66
N LEU A 273 -3.52 17.29 7.82
CA LEU A 273 -2.58 16.19 8.02
C LEU A 273 -1.81 16.36 9.35
N PRO A 274 -1.83 15.36 10.25
CA PRO A 274 -0.98 15.37 11.44
C PRO A 274 0.51 15.40 11.05
N VAL A 275 1.34 15.96 11.93
CA VAL A 275 2.80 15.97 11.76
C VAL A 275 3.42 14.93 12.69
N ARG A 276 4.22 14.03 12.15
CA ARG A 276 4.90 12.97 12.91
C ARG A 276 5.86 13.60 13.92
N GLY A 277 5.81 13.12 15.17
CA GLY A 277 6.69 13.60 16.23
C GLY A 277 6.41 15.03 16.72
N ALA A 278 5.28 15.65 16.32
CA ALA A 278 4.87 16.90 16.93
C ALA A 278 4.57 16.67 18.42
N GLU A 279 5.23 17.43 19.30
CA GLU A 279 4.84 17.47 20.71
C GLU A 279 3.37 17.86 20.79
N LYS A 280 2.55 17.08 21.52
CA LYS A 280 1.25 17.58 21.96
C LYS A 280 1.55 18.80 22.82
N ASP A 281 1.25 20.00 22.33
CA ASP A 281 1.40 21.24 23.11
C ASP A 281 0.32 21.22 24.20
N ASN A 282 0.56 20.42 25.25
CA ASN A 282 -0.30 20.25 26.41
C ASN A 282 -0.18 21.45 27.37
N ASN A 283 0.41 22.57 26.93
CA ASN A 283 0.59 23.75 27.75
C ASN A 283 -0.71 24.60 27.75
N PRO A 284 -1.53 24.58 28.81
CA PRO A 284 -2.85 25.21 28.82
C PRO A 284 -2.78 26.75 28.66
N VAL A 285 -1.60 27.33 28.92
CA VAL A 285 -1.33 28.76 28.86
C VAL A 285 -1.16 29.26 27.40
N ARG A 286 -0.72 28.39 26.48
CA ARG A 286 -0.59 28.74 25.06
C ARG A 286 -1.90 28.61 24.31
N VAL A 287 -2.68 27.56 24.59
CA VAL A 287 -4.01 27.33 23.99
C VAL A 287 -4.98 28.48 24.33
N SER A 288 -4.94 28.96 25.59
CA SER A 288 -5.76 30.10 26.03
C SER A 288 -5.37 31.43 25.37
N LYS A 289 -4.07 31.66 25.09
CA LYS A 289 -3.61 32.84 24.34
C LYS A 289 -4.02 32.82 22.87
N VAL A 290 -3.97 31.67 22.20
CA VAL A 290 -4.41 31.53 20.80
C VAL A 290 -5.92 31.73 20.69
N LEU A 291 -6.71 31.18 21.63
CA LEU A 291 -8.16 31.39 21.67
C LEU A 291 -8.56 32.84 22.00
N ALA A 292 -7.77 33.55 22.82
CA ALA A 292 -7.97 34.97 23.09
C ALA A 292 -7.70 35.85 21.86
N GLN A 293 -6.66 35.55 21.08
CA GLN A 293 -6.33 36.29 19.85
C GLN A 293 -7.37 36.10 18.74
N ILE A 294 -8.00 34.93 18.66
CA ILE A 294 -9.11 34.68 17.71
C ILE A 294 -10.36 35.49 18.09
N ARG A 295 -10.59 35.73 19.39
CA ARG A 295 -11.71 36.56 19.86
C ARG A 295 -11.52 38.05 19.61
N ASP A 296 -10.29 38.56 19.68
CA ASP A 296 -10.01 39.99 19.47
C ASP A 296 -9.87 40.40 18.00
N GLY A 297 -9.63 39.45 17.09
CA GLY A 297 -9.54 39.71 15.64
C GLY A 297 -10.88 39.79 14.89
N SER A 298 -12.01 39.75 15.60
CA SER A 298 -13.37 39.75 15.03
C SER A 298 -14.13 41.07 15.24
N ARG A 299 -13.44 42.21 15.32
CA ARG A 299 -14.04 43.54 15.32
C ARG A 299 -13.58 44.37 14.14
#